data_AF-A0A953YSI2-F1
#
_entry.id   AF-A0A953YSI2-F1
#
_cell.length_a   1.000
_cell.length_b   1.000
_cell.length_c   1.000
_cell.angle_alpha   90.00
_cell.angle_beta   90.00
_cell.angle_gamma   90.00
#
_symmetry.space_group_name_H-M   'P 1'
#
loop_
_entity.id
_entity.type
_entity.pdbx_description
1 polymer ?
#
loop_
_entity_poly.entity_id
_entity_poly.type
_entity_poly.pdbx_seq_one_letter_code
_entity_poly.pdbx_strand_id
1 'polypeptide(L)'
;MVPAPAAAQTYTSIIEPGSPEIAQTICARLRTLDLPNARVLPIAGGRLAVETNTADHPNINGATLAAVLTQPGVFGLHAASERPVEGLEERRPAHADAASVFVAPDAFVTNADLAGVQAVANQTDRAVVVVLSGQGSQRLQGSSATLVGRHLAVVVDDVVWDLQTVDAPIADGRLRFSASGADLGPVGLVAVLAGGPLPDGVHIVGSQLGSEDPGAVPTCTSN
;
A
#
# COMPACT_ATOMS: atom_id res chain seq x y z
N MET A 1 -25.32 -27.99 13.11
CA MET A 1 -24.05 -27.89 13.85
C MET A 1 -23.35 -26.67 13.28
N VAL A 2 -23.37 -25.55 14.00
CA VAL A 2 -22.66 -24.33 13.59
C VAL A 2 -21.18 -24.58 13.90
N PRO A 3 -20.24 -24.43 12.95
CA PRO A 3 -18.83 -24.54 13.26
C PRO A 3 -18.49 -23.50 14.34
N ALA A 4 -17.75 -23.93 15.36
CA ALA A 4 -17.27 -23.01 16.40
C ALA A 4 -16.49 -21.87 15.72
N PRO A 5 -16.69 -20.60 16.13
CA PRO A 5 -15.88 -19.50 15.60
C PRO A 5 -14.41 -19.85 15.82
N ALA A 6 -13.59 -19.64 14.79
CA ALA A 6 -12.15 -19.81 14.90
C ALA A 6 -11.66 -18.96 16.09
N ALA A 7 -10.85 -19.55 16.97
CA ALA A 7 -10.34 -18.87 18.14
C ALA A 7 -9.64 -17.57 17.69
N ALA A 8 -9.95 -16.46 18.38
CA ALA A 8 -9.36 -15.17 18.05
C ALA A 8 -7.83 -15.26 18.17
N GLN A 9 -7.13 -14.95 17.07
CA GLN A 9 -5.67 -14.94 17.04
C GLN A 9 -5.20 -13.51 17.20
N THR A 10 -4.57 -13.23 18.34
CA THR A 10 -3.87 -11.97 18.57
C THR A 10 -2.45 -12.11 18.04
N TYR A 11 -2.08 -11.27 17.08
CA TYR A 11 -0.74 -11.16 16.55
C TYR A 11 -0.05 -9.97 17.18
N THR A 12 1.09 -10.22 17.83
CA THR A 12 1.99 -9.19 18.31
C THR A 12 3.22 -9.18 17.42
N SER A 13 3.48 -8.06 16.74
CA SER A 13 4.68 -7.82 15.92
C SER A 13 5.54 -6.73 16.53
N ILE A 14 6.85 -6.93 16.58
CA ILE A 14 7.81 -5.95 17.05
C ILE A 14 8.49 -5.31 15.83
N ILE A 15 8.35 -4.00 15.69
CA ILE A 15 8.82 -3.21 14.55
C ILE A 15 10.06 -2.39 14.95
N GLU A 16 11.06 -2.37 14.06
CA GLU A 16 12.27 -1.55 14.17
C GLU A 16 12.57 -0.86 12.83
N PRO A 17 12.95 0.44 12.83
CA PRO A 17 12.94 1.36 13.97
C PRO A 17 11.50 1.76 14.37
N GLY A 18 11.35 2.25 15.59
CA GLY A 18 10.13 2.85 16.11
C GLY A 18 10.27 4.36 16.26
N SER A 19 9.34 5.10 15.65
CA SER A 19 9.21 6.55 15.81
C SER A 19 7.72 6.94 15.86
N PRO A 20 7.39 8.16 16.32
CA PRO A 20 6.01 8.67 16.27
C PRO A 20 5.43 8.67 14.85
N GLU A 21 6.23 9.01 13.85
CA GLU A 21 5.81 9.04 12.44
C GLU A 21 5.51 7.63 11.93
N ILE A 22 6.39 6.66 12.21
CA ILE A 22 6.18 5.25 11.85
C ILE A 22 4.92 4.71 12.55
N ALA A 23 4.71 5.03 13.83
CA ALA A 23 3.53 4.62 14.57
C ALA A 23 2.24 5.21 13.99
N GLN A 24 2.26 6.48 13.57
CA GLN A 24 1.13 7.15 12.92
C GLN A 24 0.79 6.49 11.58
N THR A 25 1.79 6.24 10.73
CA THR A 25 1.61 5.53 9.46
C THR A 25 1.01 4.14 9.70
N ILE A 26 1.60 3.34 10.61
CA ILE A 26 1.08 2.00 10.93
C ILE A 26 -0.36 2.05 11.45
N CYS A 27 -0.68 2.95 12.38
CA CYS A 27 -2.06 3.10 12.85
C CYS A 27 -3.02 3.48 11.69
N ALA A 28 -2.62 4.36 10.77
CA ALA A 28 -3.46 4.72 9.62
C ALA A 28 -3.71 3.52 8.69
N ARG A 29 -2.68 2.68 8.44
CA ARG A 29 -2.82 1.45 7.67
C ARG A 29 -3.76 0.45 8.33
N LEU A 30 -3.60 0.22 9.64
CA LEU A 30 -4.44 -0.72 10.40
C LEU A 30 -5.91 -0.26 10.49
N ARG A 31 -6.15 1.06 10.58
CA ARG A 31 -7.50 1.63 10.47
C ARG A 31 -8.12 1.40 9.09
N THR A 32 -7.32 1.49 8.02
CA THR A 32 -7.79 1.23 6.66
C THR A 32 -8.18 -0.23 6.45
N LEU A 33 -7.55 -1.15 7.18
CA LEU A 33 -7.94 -2.57 7.23
C LEU A 33 -9.19 -2.83 8.09
N ASP A 34 -9.75 -1.79 8.70
CA ASP A 34 -10.86 -1.87 9.66
C ASP A 34 -10.54 -2.82 10.83
N LEU A 35 -9.33 -2.71 11.39
CA LEU A 35 -8.91 -3.45 12.59
C LEU A 35 -9.09 -2.57 13.84
N PRO A 36 -10.31 -2.42 14.40
CA PRO A 36 -10.61 -1.42 15.44
C PRO A 36 -9.88 -1.68 16.78
N ASN A 37 -9.48 -2.94 17.01
CA ASN A 37 -8.78 -3.36 18.21
C ASN A 37 -7.25 -3.36 18.04
N ALA A 38 -6.74 -2.88 16.90
CA ALA A 38 -5.31 -2.77 16.67
C ALA A 38 -4.67 -1.70 17.57
N ARG A 39 -3.46 -1.99 18.03
CA ARG A 39 -2.68 -1.14 18.94
C ARG A 39 -1.26 -1.01 18.44
N VAL A 40 -0.69 0.18 18.60
CA VAL A 40 0.71 0.47 18.30
C VAL A 40 1.30 1.15 19.53
N LEU A 41 2.23 0.46 20.19
CA LEU A 41 2.79 0.87 21.48
C LEU A 41 4.30 1.09 21.33
N PRO A 42 4.84 2.26 21.70
CA PRO A 42 6.28 2.40 21.81
C PRO A 42 6.81 1.51 22.94
N ILE A 43 7.88 0.78 22.66
CA ILE A 43 8.56 -0.08 23.63
C ILE A 43 10.04 0.30 23.71
N ALA A 44 10.74 -0.26 24.70
CA ALA A 44 12.15 0.03 24.94
C ALA A 44 13.02 -0.24 23.71
N GLY A 45 14.12 0.51 23.59
CA GLY A 45 15.07 0.37 22.48
C GLY A 45 14.63 1.04 21.18
N GLY A 46 13.66 1.97 21.21
CA GLY A 46 13.21 2.68 20.02
C GLY A 46 12.49 1.77 19.04
N ARG A 47 11.61 0.91 19.55
CA ARG A 47 10.82 -0.08 18.78
C ARG A 47 9.33 0.17 19.00
N LEU A 48 8.49 -0.45 18.17
CA LEU A 48 7.04 -0.48 18.35
C LEU A 48 6.56 -1.91 18.54
N ALA A 49 5.65 -2.14 19.48
CA ALA A 49 4.83 -3.34 19.53
C ALA A 49 3.49 -3.05 18.83
N VAL A 50 3.16 -3.87 17.85
CA VAL A 50 1.90 -3.81 17.10
C VAL A 50 1.07 -5.02 17.47
N GLU A 51 -0.06 -4.79 18.14
CA GLU A 51 -1.00 -5.84 18.52
C GLU A 51 -2.22 -5.76 17.61
N THR A 52 -2.60 -6.86 17.00
CA THR A 52 -3.77 -6.93 16.11
C THR A 52 -4.55 -8.19 16.38
N ASN A 53 -5.86 -8.13 16.15
CA ASN A 53 -6.74 -9.28 16.15
C ASN A 53 -7.40 -9.36 14.77
N THR A 54 -7.14 -10.43 14.04
CA THR A 54 -7.67 -10.64 12.68
C THR A 54 -8.83 -11.63 12.63
N ALA A 55 -9.39 -12.03 13.79
CA ALA A 55 -10.45 -13.04 13.88
C ALA A 55 -11.67 -12.73 13.00
N ASP A 56 -12.06 -11.45 12.95
CA ASP A 56 -13.22 -10.98 12.18
C ASP A 56 -12.86 -10.65 10.72
N HIS A 57 -11.59 -10.78 10.33
CA HIS A 57 -11.05 -10.41 9.02
C HIS A 57 -10.36 -11.60 8.35
N PRO A 58 -11.12 -12.63 7.90
CA PRO A 58 -10.56 -13.88 7.37
C PRO A 58 -9.70 -13.71 6.11
N ASN A 59 -9.77 -12.55 5.45
CA ASN A 59 -8.96 -12.19 4.29
C ASN A 59 -7.60 -11.57 4.66
N ILE A 60 -7.34 -11.32 5.94
CA ILE A 60 -6.08 -10.75 6.45
C ILE A 60 -5.33 -11.86 7.18
N ASN A 61 -4.36 -12.47 6.50
CA ASN A 61 -3.46 -13.45 7.10
C ASN A 61 -2.19 -12.76 7.65
N GLY A 62 -1.36 -13.51 8.36
CA GLY A 62 -0.11 -12.99 8.95
C GLY A 62 0.89 -12.41 7.93
N ALA A 63 0.92 -12.93 6.69
CA ALA A 63 1.80 -12.40 5.64
C ALA A 63 1.28 -11.06 5.09
N THR A 64 -0.01 -10.94 4.82
CA THR A 64 -0.65 -9.67 4.45
C THR A 64 -0.47 -8.63 5.54
N LEU A 65 -0.68 -9.01 6.80
CA LEU A 65 -0.47 -8.12 7.94
C LEU A 65 1.00 -7.67 8.02
N ALA A 66 1.95 -8.61 7.95
CA ALA A 66 3.37 -8.28 7.99
C ALA A 66 3.75 -7.27 6.91
N ALA A 67 3.29 -7.49 5.67
CA ALA A 67 3.55 -6.58 4.58
C ALA A 67 2.88 -5.21 4.78
N VAL A 68 1.65 -5.16 5.31
CA VAL A 68 1.02 -3.87 5.66
C VAL A 68 1.83 -3.09 6.70
N LEU A 69 2.50 -3.78 7.63
CA LEU A 69 3.31 -3.15 8.68
C LEU A 69 4.68 -2.68 8.21
N THR A 70 5.26 -3.30 7.18
CA THR A 70 6.68 -3.07 6.81
C THR A 70 6.90 -2.55 5.40
N GLN A 71 5.93 -2.70 4.50
CA GLN A 71 6.09 -2.31 3.11
C GLN A 71 6.23 -0.78 2.99
N PRO A 72 7.21 -0.23 2.24
CA PRO A 72 7.40 1.21 2.19
C PRO A 72 6.15 1.96 1.72
N GLY A 73 5.46 1.47 0.69
CA GLY A 73 4.24 2.10 0.17
C GLY A 73 4.52 3.40 -0.60
N VAL A 74 5.68 3.50 -1.24
CA VAL A 74 6.06 4.63 -2.07
C VAL A 74 5.36 4.51 -3.42
N PHE A 75 4.44 5.42 -3.70
CA PHE A 75 3.66 5.48 -4.92
C PHE A 75 4.20 6.55 -5.86
N GLY A 76 4.29 6.22 -7.15
CA GLY A 76 4.69 7.15 -8.19
C GLY A 76 3.97 6.89 -9.51
N LEU A 77 3.68 7.98 -10.23
CA LEU A 77 3.35 7.93 -11.65
C LEU A 77 4.51 8.47 -12.48
N HIS A 78 4.90 7.68 -13.47
CA HIS A 78 6.11 7.92 -14.24
C HIS A 78 5.83 7.80 -15.73
N ALA A 79 6.61 8.54 -16.53
CA ALA A 79 6.69 8.27 -17.95
C ALA A 79 7.41 6.93 -18.15
N ALA A 80 6.94 6.13 -19.11
CA ALA A 80 7.49 4.80 -19.33
C ALA A 80 7.55 4.41 -20.81
N SER A 81 8.23 3.28 -21.07
CA SER A 81 8.42 2.68 -22.39
C SER A 81 8.59 1.17 -22.26
N GLU A 82 8.06 0.41 -23.21
CA GLU A 82 8.35 -1.04 -23.36
C GLU A 82 9.72 -1.30 -23.98
N ARG A 83 10.41 -0.25 -24.43
CA ARG A 83 11.73 -0.31 -25.07
C ARG A 83 12.73 0.57 -24.34
N PRO A 84 14.03 0.24 -24.37
CA PRO A 84 15.06 1.11 -23.84
C PRO A 84 15.02 2.48 -24.52
N VAL A 85 14.98 3.54 -23.71
CA VAL A 85 15.06 4.94 -24.15
C VAL A 85 16.03 5.64 -23.21
N GLU A 86 16.84 6.56 -23.76
CA GLU A 86 17.79 7.35 -22.96
C GLU A 86 17.08 8.06 -21.80
N GLY A 87 17.64 7.94 -20.60
CA GLY A 87 17.09 8.53 -19.37
C GLY A 87 15.98 7.72 -18.69
N LEU A 88 15.59 6.56 -19.22
CA LEU A 88 14.70 5.62 -18.54
C LEU A 88 15.49 4.45 -17.95
N GLU A 89 15.08 4.00 -16.77
CA GLU A 89 15.69 2.88 -16.04
C GLU A 89 14.82 1.64 -16.16
N GLU A 90 15.44 0.48 -16.35
CA GLU A 90 14.71 -0.79 -16.33
C GLU A 90 14.16 -1.05 -14.92
N ARG A 91 12.86 -1.33 -14.82
CA ARG A 91 12.16 -1.63 -13.58
C ARG A 91 11.46 -2.98 -13.66
N ARG A 92 11.34 -3.62 -12.51
CA ARG A 92 10.69 -4.94 -12.39
C ARG A 92 9.18 -4.78 -12.51
N PRO A 93 8.51 -5.50 -13.42
CA PRO A 93 7.06 -5.58 -13.40
C PRO A 93 6.55 -6.47 -12.25
N ALA A 94 5.37 -6.16 -11.73
CA ALA A 94 4.73 -6.94 -10.66
C ALA A 94 4.40 -8.38 -11.11
N HIS A 95 4.16 -8.57 -12.40
CA HIS A 95 3.90 -9.87 -13.01
C HIS A 95 5.19 -10.46 -13.59
N ALA A 96 5.58 -11.64 -13.12
CA ALA A 96 6.82 -12.30 -13.53
C ALA A 96 6.92 -12.57 -15.04
N ASP A 97 5.79 -12.71 -15.74
CA ASP A 97 5.72 -12.98 -17.17
C ASP A 97 5.63 -11.70 -18.03
N ALA A 98 5.62 -10.51 -17.41
CA ALA A 98 5.55 -9.26 -18.14
C ALA A 98 6.91 -8.88 -18.75
N ALA A 99 6.88 -8.23 -19.91
CA ALA A 99 8.07 -7.69 -20.55
C ALA A 99 8.75 -6.65 -19.66
N SER A 100 10.07 -6.48 -19.85
CA SER A 100 10.82 -5.40 -19.20
C SER A 100 10.18 -4.05 -19.47
N VAL A 101 10.08 -3.21 -18.44
CA VAL A 101 9.53 -1.86 -18.53
C VAL A 101 10.62 -0.87 -18.17
N PHE A 102 10.76 0.19 -18.96
CA PHE A 102 11.70 1.27 -18.73
C PHE A 102 10.94 2.49 -18.22
N VAL A 103 11.33 3.02 -17.07
CA VAL A 103 10.59 4.02 -16.31
C VAL A 103 11.48 5.22 -16.03
N ALA A 104 10.93 6.43 -16.17
CA ALA A 104 11.65 7.65 -15.82
C ALA A 104 11.92 7.69 -14.30
N PRO A 105 13.11 8.10 -13.85
CA PRO A 105 13.45 8.09 -12.43
C PRO A 105 12.54 9.03 -11.62
N ASP A 106 12.15 10.16 -12.20
CA ASP A 106 11.32 11.15 -11.53
C ASP A 106 9.82 10.87 -11.72
N ALA A 107 9.10 10.75 -10.60
CA ALA A 107 7.65 10.69 -10.57
C ALA A 107 7.06 12.11 -10.72
N PHE A 108 6.03 12.28 -11.55
CA PHE A 108 5.31 13.56 -11.65
C PHE A 108 4.09 13.65 -10.73
N VAL A 109 3.63 12.51 -10.20
CA VAL A 109 2.62 12.39 -9.12
C VAL A 109 3.17 11.41 -8.09
N THR A 110 3.04 11.74 -6.80
CA THR A 110 3.56 10.89 -5.69
C THR A 110 2.49 10.64 -4.61
N ASN A 111 2.84 9.99 -3.50
CA ASN A 111 1.95 9.83 -2.34
C ASN A 111 1.34 11.16 -1.87
N ALA A 112 2.07 12.27 -1.95
CA ALA A 112 1.60 13.59 -1.52
C ALA A 112 0.43 14.11 -2.35
N ASP A 113 0.20 13.54 -3.54
CA ASP A 113 -0.88 13.88 -4.44
C ASP A 113 -2.12 13.02 -4.25
N LEU A 114 -2.09 11.99 -3.41
CA LEU A 114 -3.22 11.11 -3.16
C LEU A 114 -4.25 11.81 -2.25
N ALA A 115 -5.52 11.78 -2.65
CA ALA A 115 -6.66 12.20 -1.86
C ALA A 115 -7.52 11.02 -1.37
N GLY A 116 -7.42 9.86 -2.01
CA GLY A 116 -8.09 8.65 -1.59
C GLY A 116 -7.61 7.42 -2.35
N VAL A 117 -7.75 6.25 -1.73
CA VAL A 117 -7.40 4.95 -2.32
C VAL A 117 -8.51 3.97 -1.99
N GLN A 118 -8.97 3.21 -2.98
CA GLN A 118 -10.12 2.30 -2.84
C GLN A 118 -9.82 0.96 -3.50
N ALA A 119 -10.18 -0.13 -2.81
CA ALA A 119 -10.17 -1.46 -3.40
C ALA A 119 -11.41 -1.59 -4.28
N VAL A 120 -11.21 -2.04 -5.51
CA VAL A 120 -12.28 -2.62 -6.33
C VAL A 120 -12.02 -4.12 -6.33
N ALA A 121 -12.75 -4.83 -5.46
CA ALA A 121 -12.71 -6.28 -5.39
C ALA A 121 -14.10 -6.81 -5.75
N ASN A 122 -14.31 -7.12 -7.02
CA ASN A 122 -15.40 -8.01 -7.42
C ASN A 122 -14.81 -9.41 -7.69
N GLN A 123 -15.67 -10.42 -7.92
CA GLN A 123 -15.22 -11.81 -8.03
C GLN A 123 -14.18 -12.05 -9.14
N THR A 124 -14.11 -11.16 -10.13
CA THR A 124 -13.26 -11.28 -11.32
C THR A 124 -12.22 -10.18 -11.46
N ASP A 125 -12.26 -9.17 -10.60
CA ASP A 125 -11.53 -7.91 -10.79
C ASP A 125 -10.95 -7.48 -9.46
N ARG A 126 -9.62 -7.57 -9.38
CA ARG A 126 -8.81 -7.19 -8.22
C ARG A 126 -8.01 -5.98 -8.62
N ALA A 127 -8.57 -4.80 -8.37
CA ALA A 127 -7.96 -3.55 -8.75
C ALA A 127 -7.92 -2.57 -7.57
N VAL A 128 -7.05 -1.57 -7.71
CA VAL A 128 -7.01 -0.41 -6.84
C VAL A 128 -7.33 0.82 -7.67
N VAL A 129 -8.17 1.68 -7.11
CA VAL A 129 -8.46 3.00 -7.65
C VAL A 129 -7.83 4.03 -6.73
N VAL A 130 -6.95 4.86 -7.29
CA VAL A 130 -6.42 6.04 -6.61
C VAL A 130 -7.16 7.28 -7.11
N VAL A 131 -7.46 8.17 -6.18
CA VAL A 131 -8.06 9.48 -6.42
C VAL A 131 -7.02 10.51 -6.03
N LEU A 132 -6.68 11.41 -6.94
CA LEU A 132 -5.73 12.48 -6.71
C LEU A 132 -6.40 13.70 -6.10
N SER A 133 -5.61 14.48 -5.36
CA SER A 133 -5.99 15.83 -4.91
C SER A 133 -6.19 16.76 -6.12
N GLY A 134 -6.75 17.95 -5.90
CA GLY A 134 -6.88 18.93 -6.99
C GLY A 134 -5.54 19.30 -7.64
N GLN A 135 -4.49 19.45 -6.83
CA GLN A 135 -3.13 19.71 -7.32
C GLN A 135 -2.55 18.50 -8.05
N GLY A 136 -2.75 17.29 -7.51
CA GLY A 136 -2.31 16.04 -8.14
C GLY A 136 -2.99 15.81 -9.50
N SER A 137 -4.28 16.11 -9.59
CA SER A 137 -5.07 16.02 -10.82
C SER A 137 -4.58 16.99 -11.89
N GLN A 138 -4.26 18.24 -11.51
CA GLN A 138 -3.68 19.22 -12.43
C GLN A 138 -2.30 18.79 -12.93
N ARG A 139 -1.44 18.24 -12.05
CA ARG A 139 -0.14 17.69 -12.43
C ARG A 139 -0.29 16.50 -13.38
N LEU A 140 -1.18 15.57 -13.07
CA LEU A 140 -1.48 14.43 -13.93
C LEU A 140 -1.97 14.90 -15.31
N GLN A 141 -2.90 15.84 -15.35
CA GLN A 141 -3.43 16.37 -16.61
C GLN A 141 -2.33 17.02 -17.47
N GLY A 142 -1.48 17.85 -16.86
CA GLY A 142 -0.37 18.50 -17.56
C GLY A 142 0.66 17.50 -18.08
N SER A 143 1.10 16.56 -17.24
CA SER A 143 2.08 15.55 -17.62
C SER A 143 1.54 14.57 -18.65
N SER A 144 0.32 14.04 -18.46
CA SER A 144 -0.30 13.12 -19.41
C SER A 144 -0.54 13.73 -20.79
N ALA A 145 -0.78 15.05 -20.89
CA ALA A 145 -0.86 15.73 -22.17
C ALA A 145 0.43 15.64 -23.01
N THR A 146 1.59 15.55 -22.34
CA THR A 146 2.90 15.36 -23.01
C THR A 146 3.22 13.88 -23.29
N LEU A 147 2.41 12.97 -22.74
CA LEU A 147 2.57 11.53 -22.88
C LEU A 147 1.57 10.90 -23.86
N VAL A 148 0.75 11.68 -24.57
CA VAL A 148 -0.20 11.14 -25.55
C VAL A 148 0.53 10.25 -26.59
N GLY A 149 0.06 9.02 -26.75
CA GLY A 149 0.69 7.98 -27.58
C GLY A 149 1.90 7.29 -26.95
N ARG A 150 2.22 7.58 -25.68
CA ARG A 150 3.31 6.98 -24.89
C ARG A 150 2.76 6.27 -23.67
N HIS A 151 3.63 5.57 -22.93
CA HIS A 151 3.22 4.86 -21.74
C HIS A 151 3.37 5.69 -20.45
N LEU A 152 2.42 5.46 -19.55
CA LEU A 152 2.43 5.89 -18.16
C LEU A 152 2.51 4.64 -17.29
N ALA A 153 3.46 4.60 -16.38
CA ALA A 153 3.61 3.52 -15.42
C ALA A 153 3.07 3.91 -14.04
N VAL A 154 2.36 2.97 -13.41
CA VAL A 154 2.04 3.02 -11.98
C VAL A 154 3.11 2.22 -11.24
N VAL A 155 3.85 2.88 -10.37
CA VAL A 155 4.96 2.27 -9.61
C VAL A 155 4.61 2.30 -8.12
N VAL A 156 4.80 1.16 -7.45
CA VAL A 156 4.77 1.07 -5.98
C VAL A 156 5.98 0.28 -5.52
N ASP A 157 6.78 0.88 -4.64
CA ASP A 157 8.01 0.28 -4.08
C ASP A 157 8.97 -0.26 -5.15
N ASP A 158 9.28 0.58 -6.14
CA ASP A 158 10.14 0.27 -7.30
C ASP A 158 9.63 -0.84 -8.24
N VAL A 159 8.42 -1.36 -8.01
CA VAL A 159 7.76 -2.35 -8.85
C VAL A 159 6.74 -1.66 -9.75
N VAL A 160 6.73 -2.00 -11.04
CA VAL A 160 5.72 -1.52 -11.99
C VAL A 160 4.47 -2.39 -11.89
N TRP A 161 3.39 -1.82 -11.37
CA TRP A 161 2.11 -2.52 -11.20
C TRP A 161 1.26 -2.48 -12.45
N ASP A 162 1.36 -1.40 -13.21
CA ASP A 162 0.58 -1.23 -14.42
C ASP A 162 1.32 -0.32 -15.41
N LEU A 163 1.05 -0.55 -16.68
CA LEU A 163 1.62 0.18 -17.80
C LEU A 163 0.49 0.49 -18.78
N GLN A 164 0.13 1.76 -18.88
CA GLN A 164 -1.02 2.22 -19.67
C GLN A 164 -0.53 3.10 -20.81
N THR A 165 -1.07 2.89 -22.00
CA THR A 165 -0.92 3.86 -23.10
C THR A 165 -1.84 5.05 -22.84
N VAL A 166 -1.29 6.26 -22.92
CA VAL A 166 -2.08 7.49 -22.74
C VAL A 166 -2.67 7.87 -24.09
N ASP A 167 -3.96 7.59 -24.28
CA ASP A 167 -4.65 7.94 -25.53
C ASP A 167 -5.11 9.40 -25.58
N ALA A 168 -5.36 9.98 -24.41
CA ALA A 168 -5.75 11.37 -24.22
C ALA A 168 -5.29 11.88 -22.84
N PRO A 169 -5.17 13.21 -22.64
CA PRO A 169 -4.86 13.76 -21.32
C PRO A 169 -5.85 13.30 -20.24
N ILE A 170 -5.33 12.86 -19.10
CA ILE A 170 -6.13 12.32 -17.99
C ILE A 170 -6.56 13.49 -17.08
N ALA A 171 -7.85 13.84 -17.12
CA ALA A 171 -8.36 15.05 -16.48
C ALA A 171 -9.23 14.79 -15.24
N ASP A 172 -9.69 13.56 -15.01
CA ASP A 172 -10.60 13.23 -13.91
C ASP A 172 -9.89 12.98 -12.58
N GLY A 173 -8.54 12.95 -12.59
CA GLY A 173 -7.73 12.75 -11.38
C GLY A 173 -7.87 11.35 -10.78
N ARG A 174 -8.35 10.37 -11.55
CA ARG A 174 -8.56 9.00 -11.08
C ARG A 174 -7.75 8.04 -11.92
N LEU A 175 -7.07 7.11 -11.25
CA LEU A 175 -6.35 6.04 -11.92
C LEU A 175 -6.76 4.72 -11.32
N ARG A 176 -6.93 3.76 -12.20
CA ARG A 176 -7.23 2.38 -11.85
C ARG A 176 -6.07 1.53 -12.33
N PHE A 177 -5.60 0.63 -11.48
CA PHE A 177 -4.60 -0.36 -11.87
C PHE A 177 -4.89 -1.72 -11.24
N SER A 178 -4.42 -2.78 -11.89
CA SER A 178 -4.56 -4.14 -11.40
C SER A 178 -3.73 -4.34 -10.14
N ALA A 179 -4.33 -4.97 -9.13
CA ALA A 179 -3.64 -5.51 -7.96
C ALA A 179 -3.69 -7.04 -7.96
N SER A 180 -3.86 -7.63 -9.14
CA SER A 180 -3.74 -9.07 -9.35
C SER A 180 -2.28 -9.47 -9.20
N GLY A 181 -1.99 -10.59 -8.53
CA GLY A 181 -0.61 -11.10 -8.39
C GLY A 181 0.18 -10.62 -7.17
N ALA A 182 -0.34 -9.66 -6.39
CA ALA A 182 0.30 -9.27 -5.14
C ALA A 182 -0.14 -10.15 -3.97
N ASP A 183 0.82 -10.63 -3.19
CA ASP A 183 0.59 -11.35 -1.92
C ASP A 183 -0.22 -10.49 -0.93
N LEU A 184 -0.14 -9.17 -1.09
CA LEU A 184 -0.85 -8.17 -0.31
C LEU A 184 -2.35 -8.06 -0.67
N GLY A 185 -2.72 -8.43 -1.90
CA GLY A 185 -4.04 -8.21 -2.48
C GLY A 185 -4.48 -6.73 -2.55
N PRO A 186 -5.66 -6.42 -3.12
CA PRO A 186 -6.15 -5.05 -3.23
C PRO A 186 -6.36 -4.35 -1.88
N VAL A 187 -6.85 -5.10 -0.87
CA VAL A 187 -7.17 -4.54 0.45
C VAL A 187 -5.89 -4.12 1.20
N GLY A 188 -4.87 -4.98 1.22
CA GLY A 188 -3.61 -4.63 1.86
C GLY A 188 -2.90 -3.51 1.10
N LEU A 189 -2.98 -3.46 -0.24
CA LEU A 189 -2.38 -2.37 -1.01
C LEU A 189 -3.05 -1.03 -0.74
N VAL A 190 -4.37 -1.02 -0.62
CA VAL A 190 -5.12 0.18 -0.21
C VAL A 190 -4.68 0.63 1.18
N ALA A 191 -4.52 -0.30 2.13
CA ALA A 191 -4.03 0.04 3.47
C ALA A 191 -2.64 0.67 3.40
N VAL A 192 -1.69 0.06 2.69
CA VAL A 192 -0.32 0.58 2.52
C VAL A 192 -0.32 1.98 1.93
N LEU A 193 -1.04 2.21 0.84
CA LEU A 193 -1.06 3.49 0.14
C LEU A 193 -1.81 4.58 0.90
N ALA A 194 -2.96 4.26 1.50
CA ALA A 194 -3.77 5.22 2.25
C ALA A 194 -3.12 5.64 3.58
N GLY A 195 -2.36 4.74 4.21
CA GLY A 195 -1.61 5.07 5.43
C GLY A 195 -0.36 5.92 5.18
N GLY A 196 0.07 6.04 3.92
CA GLY A 196 1.25 6.81 3.53
C GLY A 196 2.55 6.01 3.56
N PRO A 197 3.65 6.61 3.07
CA PRO A 197 4.93 5.94 2.96
C PRO A 197 5.57 5.72 4.33
N LEU A 198 6.23 4.58 4.51
CA LEU A 198 7.17 4.31 5.58
C LEU A 198 8.58 4.68 5.13
N PRO A 199 9.45 5.14 6.03
CA PRO A 199 10.87 5.31 5.73
C PRO A 199 11.54 3.95 5.49
N ASP A 200 12.67 3.98 4.79
CA ASP A 200 13.48 2.79 4.56
C ASP A 200 13.95 2.13 5.86
N GLY A 201 14.05 0.80 5.84
CA GLY A 201 14.58 0.02 6.95
C GLY A 201 13.57 -0.35 8.03
N VAL A 202 12.27 -0.06 7.86
CA VAL A 202 11.22 -0.56 8.76
C VAL A 202 11.00 -2.07 8.53
N HIS A 203 11.20 -2.87 9.58
CA HIS A 203 11.06 -4.33 9.51
C HIS A 203 10.57 -4.94 10.83
N ILE A 204 10.04 -6.16 10.76
CA ILE A 204 9.64 -6.93 11.93
C ILE A 204 10.87 -7.66 12.50
N VAL A 205 11.19 -7.42 13.77
CA VAL A 205 12.31 -8.08 14.49
C VAL A 205 11.84 -9.20 15.43
N GLY A 206 10.52 -9.33 15.62
CA GLY A 206 9.93 -10.41 16.41
C GLY A 206 8.43 -10.50 16.18
N SER A 207 7.88 -11.71 16.26
CA SER A 207 6.43 -11.92 16.24
C SER A 207 6.01 -13.02 17.20
N GLN A 208 4.84 -12.83 17.84
CA GLN A 208 4.24 -13.82 18.72
C GLN A 208 2.75 -13.94 18.40
N LEU A 209 2.27 -15.19 18.41
CA LEU A 209 0.86 -15.54 18.38
C LEU A 209 0.42 -15.76 19.82
N GLY A 210 -0.45 -14.88 20.32
CA GLY A 210 -1.03 -14.96 21.65
C GLY A 210 -2.50 -15.33 21.60
N SER A 211 -2.97 -16.00 22.66
CA SER A 211 -4.39 -16.27 22.91
C SER A 211 -4.76 -15.69 24.28
N GLU A 212 -5.01 -14.38 24.41
CA GLU A 212 -5.57 -13.83 25.66
C GLU A 212 -6.23 -12.44 25.55
N ASP A 213 -7.08 -12.20 26.55
CA ASP A 213 -8.20 -11.25 26.72
C ASP A 213 -7.77 -9.75 26.70
N PRO A 214 -8.38 -8.89 25.86
CA PRO A 214 -7.95 -7.50 25.72
C PRO A 214 -8.42 -6.65 26.91
N GLY A 215 -7.57 -6.51 27.92
CA GLY A 215 -7.68 -5.43 28.90
C GLY A 215 -7.71 -4.04 28.22
N ALA A 216 -8.37 -3.08 28.86
CA ALA A 216 -8.55 -1.71 28.37
C ALA A 216 -7.21 -0.94 28.35
N VAL A 217 -6.63 -0.76 27.16
CA VAL A 217 -5.35 -0.08 26.91
C VAL A 217 -5.49 0.71 25.59
N PRO A 218 -4.76 1.83 25.37
CA PRO A 218 -5.05 2.79 24.30
C PRO A 218 -5.07 2.16 22.92
N THR A 219 -6.12 2.42 22.16
CA THR A 219 -6.32 1.97 20.79
C THR A 219 -5.85 3.04 19.80
N CYS A 220 -5.70 2.70 18.52
CA CYS A 220 -5.55 3.69 17.46
C CYS A 220 -6.86 4.51 17.31
N THR A 221 -7.30 5.27 18.33
CA THR A 221 -8.48 6.15 18.28
C THR A 221 -8.25 7.38 17.41
N SER A 222 -9.34 7.94 16.90
CA SER A 222 -9.38 9.19 16.15
C SER A 222 -8.93 10.36 17.03
N ASN A 223 -8.07 11.24 16.51
CA ASN A 223 -8.07 12.65 16.91
C ASN A 223 -9.16 13.38 16.14
#